data_AF-A0A832T686-F1
#
_entry.id   AF-A0A832T686-F1
#
_cell.length_a   1.000
_cell.length_b   1.000
_cell.length_c   1.000
_cell.angle_alpha   90.00
_cell.angle_beta   90.00
_cell.angle_gamma   90.00
#
_symmetry.space_group_name_H-M   'P 1'
#
loop_
_entity.id
_entity.type
_entity.pdbx_description
1 polymer ?
#
loop_
_entity_poly.entity_id
_entity_poly.type
_entity_poly.pdbx_seq_one_letter_code
_entity_poly.pdbx_strand_id
1 'polypeptide(L)'
;MRVLCVCSGTMLKAARDVAERFSELKIDVAYQDDPIDPNRYDLIVLLKVTNVNLPTDHDAEVVAVPLDGSTGIQHLNTAPSSVVERAAEYLEKGGKENLENERGFESFEKLGVPVLNAVVSWYTDRDGWRESEGGLSPADVAYGISLAELQGRIDPVLVGTKRDRGEFEPLPERCRLAARRAIRWARLRRKDPAERRVAVVLNNGICSGGEARIGAAMGLDTFESLARLLQHMAEEGYRLDWVPRDGRELEREFFRRKAFDEFKRTRVEDIVASGGAVDLVPLDRYLEWFEELPEELQERMVETWGEPPGDSMVLDDHLVIAGIRTGNVFLTVQPKRGCAGTECNGDVCKILHDPHCPPTHHYYAFYRWIRDEFRADVLLHAGTHGTLEWLPGKSVGLSRECWPEVCLGDLPVVYWYIVSNPSEGVQAKRRGYSTLVDHCPPPMGTTEAGLEELEERLEEALRDPDREDRRLFEEWEVRSGAFIEKGLHVIGEPAYDPERLSEFLFALCRNRLRELIAESAGLDLEELTERPEAENDLFGATNAEVLRALDAVIRGLCEETVSEAHHGPDRKG
;
A
#
# COMPACT_ATOMS: atom_id res chain seq x y z
N MET A 1 -24.17 -7.81 -13.42
CA MET A 1 -23.84 -7.49 -12.02
C MET A 1 -24.95 -6.64 -11.44
N ARG A 2 -25.73 -7.18 -10.49
CA ARG A 2 -26.68 -6.44 -9.65
C ARG A 2 -25.97 -5.99 -8.39
N VAL A 3 -25.95 -4.70 -8.12
CA VAL A 3 -25.30 -4.12 -6.96
C VAL A 3 -26.39 -3.66 -6.00
N LEU A 4 -26.28 -4.00 -4.73
CA LEU A 4 -27.08 -3.40 -3.67
C LEU A 4 -26.23 -2.39 -2.92
N CYS A 5 -26.62 -1.13 -2.92
CA CYS A 5 -26.04 -0.13 -2.07
C CYS A 5 -26.87 0.00 -0.79
N VAL A 6 -26.32 -0.41 0.35
CA VAL A 6 -26.97 -0.29 1.66
C VAL A 6 -26.44 0.96 2.35
N CYS A 7 -27.33 1.82 2.81
CA CYS A 7 -26.93 3.11 3.40
C CYS A 7 -27.83 3.58 4.55
N SER A 8 -27.26 4.40 5.44
CA SER A 8 -27.99 5.05 6.54
C SER A 8 -28.58 6.40 6.13
N GLY A 9 -29.43 6.97 6.98
CA GLY A 9 -30.51 7.89 6.59
C GLY A 9 -30.12 9.09 5.72
N THR A 10 -29.00 9.73 6.01
CA THR A 10 -28.55 10.93 5.26
C THR A 10 -27.99 10.61 3.88
N MET A 11 -27.53 9.38 3.64
CA MET A 11 -26.91 8.95 2.38
C MET A 11 -27.89 8.32 1.40
N LEU A 12 -29.10 7.95 1.84
CA LEU A 12 -30.09 7.28 1.00
C LEU A 12 -30.44 8.06 -0.27
N LYS A 13 -30.58 9.38 -0.16
CA LYS A 13 -30.88 10.25 -1.30
C LYS A 13 -29.69 10.36 -2.27
N ALA A 14 -28.48 10.59 -1.75
CA ALA A 14 -27.28 10.68 -2.55
C ALA A 14 -26.95 9.35 -3.25
N ALA A 15 -27.14 8.22 -2.57
CA ALA A 15 -26.96 6.89 -3.13
C ALA A 15 -27.96 6.61 -4.27
N ARG A 16 -29.22 7.04 -4.14
CA ARG A 16 -30.23 6.95 -5.21
C ARG A 16 -29.88 7.84 -6.41
N ASP A 17 -29.47 9.08 -6.17
CA ASP A 17 -29.04 10.00 -7.23
C ASP A 17 -27.80 9.47 -7.99
N VAL A 18 -26.89 8.79 -7.27
CA VAL A 18 -25.74 8.09 -7.86
C VAL A 18 -26.20 6.86 -8.65
N ALA A 19 -27.08 6.02 -8.09
CA ALA A 19 -27.60 4.83 -8.76
C ALA A 19 -28.27 5.17 -10.10
N GLU A 20 -29.05 6.25 -10.17
CA GLU A 20 -29.68 6.73 -11.41
C GLU A 20 -28.67 7.18 -12.48
N ARG A 21 -27.49 7.65 -12.07
CA ARG A 21 -26.44 8.16 -12.97
C ARG A 21 -25.46 7.09 -13.46
N PHE A 22 -25.53 5.87 -12.91
CA PHE A 22 -24.69 4.74 -13.28
C PHE A 22 -25.51 3.68 -14.03
N SER A 23 -26.01 4.05 -15.21
CA SER A 23 -26.90 3.20 -16.04
C SER A 23 -26.27 1.87 -16.50
N GLU A 24 -24.94 1.75 -16.45
CA GLU A 24 -24.21 0.53 -16.82
C GLU A 24 -24.33 -0.60 -15.76
N LEU A 25 -24.76 -0.26 -14.54
CA LEU A 25 -24.93 -1.19 -13.43
C LEU A 25 -26.38 -1.19 -12.94
N LYS A 26 -26.92 -2.38 -12.61
CA LYS A 26 -28.22 -2.48 -11.95
C LYS A 26 -28.01 -2.25 -10.46
N ILE A 27 -28.06 -1.00 -10.03
CA ILE A 27 -27.84 -0.59 -8.64
C ILE A 27 -29.19 -0.42 -7.94
N ASP A 28 -29.50 -1.31 -7.01
CA ASP A 28 -30.60 -1.15 -6.07
C ASP A 28 -30.07 -0.45 -4.82
N VAL A 29 -30.86 0.41 -4.19
CA VAL A 29 -30.47 1.15 -2.97
C VAL A 29 -31.43 0.80 -1.85
N ALA A 30 -30.88 0.20 -0.78
CA ALA A 30 -31.62 -0.15 0.43
C ALA A 30 -31.18 0.71 1.61
N TYR A 31 -32.13 0.96 2.50
CA TYR A 31 -31.84 1.50 3.82
C TYR A 31 -31.27 0.38 4.70
N GLN A 32 -30.38 0.71 5.64
CA GLN A 32 -29.64 -0.27 6.44
C GLN A 32 -30.54 -1.25 7.24
N ASP A 33 -31.75 -0.81 7.60
CA ASP A 33 -32.72 -1.60 8.34
C ASP A 33 -33.72 -2.36 7.42
N ASP A 34 -33.59 -2.22 6.10
CA ASP A 34 -34.45 -2.95 5.15
C ASP A 34 -34.12 -4.45 5.18
N PRO A 35 -35.13 -5.33 5.04
CA PRO A 35 -34.87 -6.76 4.88
C PRO A 35 -34.18 -7.02 3.53
N ILE A 36 -32.92 -7.44 3.59
CA ILE A 36 -32.08 -7.68 2.43
C ILE A 36 -31.97 -9.19 2.17
N ASP A 37 -32.33 -9.62 0.96
CA ASP A 37 -31.96 -10.93 0.44
C ASP A 37 -30.66 -10.80 -0.36
N PRO A 38 -29.49 -11.10 0.24
CA PRO A 38 -28.19 -10.89 -0.40
C PRO A 38 -28.03 -11.72 -1.68
N ASN A 39 -28.69 -12.89 -1.77
CA ASN A 39 -28.55 -13.80 -2.92
C ASN A 39 -29.18 -13.27 -4.21
N ARG A 40 -29.89 -12.13 -4.15
CA ARG A 40 -30.38 -11.41 -5.34
C ARG A 40 -29.32 -10.54 -5.99
N TYR A 41 -28.20 -10.33 -5.30
CA TYR A 41 -27.16 -9.37 -5.65
C TYR A 41 -25.81 -10.04 -5.85
N ASP A 42 -25.06 -9.46 -6.76
CA ASP A 42 -23.69 -9.85 -7.08
C ASP A 42 -22.67 -9.13 -6.19
N LEU A 43 -23.00 -7.94 -5.72
CA LEU A 43 -22.16 -7.07 -4.90
C LEU A 43 -23.06 -6.26 -3.96
N ILE A 44 -22.70 -6.18 -2.69
CA ILE A 44 -23.33 -5.33 -1.68
C ILE A 44 -22.31 -4.28 -1.25
N VAL A 45 -22.60 -3.01 -1.50
CA VAL A 45 -21.77 -1.88 -1.06
C VAL A 45 -22.40 -1.29 0.20
N LEU A 46 -21.65 -1.30 1.30
CA LEU A 46 -22.08 -0.75 2.58
C LEU A 46 -21.57 0.69 2.73
N LEU A 47 -22.45 1.69 2.57
CA LEU A 47 -22.14 3.11 2.70
C LEU A 47 -22.61 3.70 4.02
N LYS A 48 -21.68 4.10 4.89
CA LYS A 48 -21.99 4.77 6.18
C LYS A 48 -23.04 4.02 7.00
N VAL A 49 -22.95 2.69 7.06
CA VAL A 49 -23.93 1.87 7.78
C VAL A 49 -23.44 1.59 9.19
N THR A 50 -24.37 1.58 10.15
CA THR A 50 -24.10 1.21 11.53
C THR A 50 -24.53 -0.22 11.85
N ASN A 51 -25.63 -0.71 11.25
CA ASN A 51 -26.11 -2.07 11.40
C ASN A 51 -26.73 -2.56 10.09
N VAL A 52 -26.24 -3.68 9.56
CA VAL A 52 -26.86 -4.38 8.43
C VAL A 52 -26.87 -5.86 8.76
N ASN A 53 -28.05 -6.46 8.79
CA ASN A 53 -28.21 -7.89 9.07
C ASN A 53 -28.17 -8.68 7.76
N LEU A 54 -26.97 -9.12 7.36
CA LEU A 54 -26.80 -10.04 6.24
C LEU A 54 -26.72 -11.49 6.75
N PRO A 55 -27.47 -12.43 6.17
CA PRO A 55 -27.27 -13.86 6.40
C PRO A 55 -25.80 -14.25 6.26
N THR A 56 -25.26 -15.10 7.15
CA THR A 56 -23.86 -15.56 7.08
C THR A 56 -23.57 -16.49 5.89
N ASP A 57 -24.62 -17.02 5.26
CA ASP A 57 -24.54 -17.90 4.09
C ASP A 57 -25.14 -17.17 2.89
N HIS A 58 -24.30 -16.43 2.17
CA HIS A 58 -24.67 -15.71 0.97
C HIS A 58 -23.55 -15.67 -0.07
N ASP A 59 -23.93 -15.67 -1.34
CA ASP A 59 -22.97 -15.63 -2.47
C ASP A 59 -22.55 -14.20 -2.87
N ALA A 60 -23.14 -13.18 -2.24
CA ALA A 60 -22.88 -11.79 -2.58
C ALA A 60 -21.57 -11.29 -1.96
N GLU A 61 -20.73 -10.65 -2.78
CA GLU A 61 -19.51 -10.01 -2.26
C GLU A 61 -19.87 -8.71 -1.56
N VAL A 62 -19.28 -8.47 -0.39
CA VAL A 62 -19.57 -7.26 0.39
C VAL A 62 -18.35 -6.35 0.35
N VAL A 63 -18.54 -5.08 0.01
CA VAL A 63 -17.49 -4.06 0.08
C VAL A 63 -17.96 -2.94 1.00
N ALA A 64 -17.18 -2.65 2.04
CA ALA A 64 -17.49 -1.56 2.95
C ALA A 64 -16.80 -0.27 2.49
N VAL A 65 -17.59 0.79 2.39
CA VAL A 65 -17.13 2.14 2.04
C VAL A 65 -17.63 3.10 3.12
N PRO A 66 -16.97 3.14 4.30
CA PRO A 66 -17.31 4.09 5.34
C PRO A 66 -17.15 5.54 4.85
N LEU A 67 -18.11 6.39 5.18
CA LEU A 67 -18.07 7.83 4.93
C LEU A 67 -18.08 8.52 6.29
N ASP A 68 -16.90 8.84 6.84
CA ASP A 68 -16.66 9.91 7.83
C ASP A 68 -15.22 9.82 8.40
N GLY A 69 -14.70 11.01 8.75
CA GLY A 69 -13.49 11.23 9.57
C GLY A 69 -13.79 11.40 11.06
N SER A 70 -14.97 10.99 11.52
CA SER A 70 -15.30 10.85 12.94
C SER A 70 -15.15 9.37 13.34
N THR A 71 -14.51 9.15 14.47
CA THR A 71 -14.20 7.87 15.13
C THR A 71 -15.44 7.07 15.60
N GLY A 72 -16.58 7.19 14.92
CA GLY A 72 -17.85 6.62 15.36
C GLY A 72 -18.25 5.34 14.63
N ILE A 73 -17.49 4.25 14.77
CA ILE A 73 -18.07 2.90 14.60
C ILE A 73 -18.73 2.57 15.94
N GLN A 74 -19.94 3.08 16.17
CA GLN A 74 -20.77 2.62 17.28
C GLN A 74 -21.57 1.40 16.81
N HIS A 75 -21.20 0.25 17.41
CA HIS A 75 -21.93 -1.02 17.42
C HIS A 75 -21.95 -1.83 16.12
N LEU A 76 -20.95 -2.70 15.93
CA LEU A 76 -21.09 -3.89 15.08
C LEU A 76 -21.53 -5.07 15.97
N ASN A 77 -22.84 -5.32 16.01
CA ASN A 77 -23.41 -6.49 16.65
C ASN A 77 -23.34 -7.69 15.70
N THR A 78 -22.20 -8.39 15.69
CA THR A 78 -22.09 -9.73 15.13
C THR A 78 -21.37 -10.65 16.13
N ALA A 79 -22.12 -11.20 17.09
CA ALA A 79 -21.75 -12.40 17.84
C ALA A 79 -22.99 -13.04 18.52
N PRO A 80 -23.03 -14.38 18.70
CA PRO A 80 -24.15 -15.11 19.30
C PRO A 80 -24.40 -14.77 20.77
N SER A 81 -25.64 -15.01 21.20
CA SER A 81 -26.29 -14.56 22.43
C SER A 81 -25.72 -15.07 23.78
N SER A 82 -24.46 -15.50 23.87
CA SER A 82 -23.82 -15.91 25.14
C SER A 82 -22.65 -15.02 25.58
N VAL A 83 -22.33 -13.97 24.82
CA VAL A 83 -21.32 -12.94 25.19
C VAL A 83 -21.98 -11.61 25.59
N VAL A 84 -23.22 -11.37 25.12
CA VAL A 84 -24.00 -10.16 25.38
C VAL A 84 -24.29 -9.94 26.87
N GLU A 85 -24.46 -11.02 27.65
CA GLU A 85 -24.70 -10.90 29.10
C GLU A 85 -23.48 -10.41 29.90
N ARG A 86 -22.25 -10.64 29.40
CA ARG A 86 -21.03 -10.08 30.02
C ARG A 86 -20.70 -8.66 29.57
N ALA A 87 -21.07 -8.29 28.35
CA ALA A 87 -20.87 -6.93 27.83
C ALA A 87 -21.87 -5.92 28.43
N ALA A 88 -23.10 -6.34 28.75
CA ALA A 88 -24.10 -5.49 29.40
C ALA A 88 -23.70 -5.06 30.82
N GLU A 89 -23.00 -5.93 31.56
CA GLU A 89 -22.50 -5.64 32.92
C GLU A 89 -21.32 -4.63 32.92
N TYR A 90 -20.59 -4.53 31.79
CA TYR A 90 -19.49 -3.57 31.59
C TYR A 90 -19.97 -2.20 31.08
N LEU A 91 -21.13 -2.13 30.44
CA LEU A 91 -21.71 -0.91 29.86
C LEU A 91 -22.42 0.00 30.87
N GLU A 92 -22.77 -0.48 32.07
CA GLU A 92 -23.40 0.35 33.11
C GLU A 92 -22.44 1.27 33.87
N LYS A 93 -21.10 1.11 33.73
CA LYS A 93 -20.12 1.80 34.61
C LYS A 93 -19.17 2.81 33.97
N GLY A 94 -19.22 3.08 32.66
CA GLY A 94 -18.15 3.85 32.00
C GLY A 94 -18.59 4.94 31.03
N GLY A 95 -19.41 5.89 31.47
CA GLY A 95 -19.61 7.14 30.72
C GLY A 95 -18.42 8.07 30.90
N LYS A 96 -17.70 8.33 29.78
CA LYS A 96 -16.59 9.28 29.53
C LYS A 96 -15.26 8.55 29.29
N GLU A 97 -14.86 8.44 28.02
CA GLU A 97 -13.60 8.97 27.46
C GLU A 97 -13.39 8.46 26.02
N ASN A 98 -12.78 9.33 25.21
CA ASN A 98 -12.41 9.10 23.82
C ASN A 98 -11.20 8.15 23.75
N LEU A 99 -11.12 7.38 22.66
CA LEU A 99 -10.04 6.47 22.21
C LEU A 99 -10.33 4.98 22.43
N GLU A 100 -11.18 4.40 21.57
CA GLU A 100 -11.18 2.95 21.33
C GLU A 100 -10.96 2.71 19.84
N ASN A 101 -9.70 2.80 19.41
CA ASN A 101 -9.29 2.38 18.06
C ASN A 101 -9.29 0.84 17.92
N GLU A 102 -9.20 0.09 19.01
CA GLU A 102 -9.15 -1.38 19.00
C GLU A 102 -10.47 -2.04 18.52
N ARG A 103 -11.63 -1.46 18.85
CA ARG A 103 -12.95 -2.04 18.50
C ARG A 103 -13.28 -2.01 17.00
N GLY A 104 -12.62 -1.16 16.23
CA GLY A 104 -12.82 -1.04 14.78
C GLY A 104 -12.15 -2.14 13.97
N PHE A 105 -10.97 -2.61 14.40
CA PHE A 105 -10.19 -3.63 13.69
C PHE A 105 -10.84 -5.02 13.78
N GLU A 106 -11.15 -5.46 15.00
CA GLU A 106 -11.80 -6.76 15.23
C GLU A 106 -13.13 -6.89 14.47
N SER A 107 -13.77 -5.76 14.23
CA SER A 107 -15.02 -5.64 13.51
C SER A 107 -14.86 -5.84 12.01
N PHE A 108 -13.82 -5.29 11.38
CA PHE A 108 -13.55 -5.47 9.95
C PHE A 108 -12.95 -6.83 9.63
N GLU A 109 -12.13 -7.36 10.52
CA GLU A 109 -11.54 -8.69 10.38
C GLU A 109 -12.62 -9.78 10.34
N LYS A 110 -13.64 -9.69 11.21
CA LYS A 110 -14.81 -10.59 11.21
C LYS A 110 -15.62 -10.55 9.91
N LEU A 111 -15.65 -9.40 9.22
CA LEU A 111 -16.33 -9.29 7.93
C LEU A 111 -15.53 -9.96 6.81
N GLY A 112 -14.19 -10.01 6.93
CA GLY A 112 -13.31 -10.65 5.97
C GLY A 112 -13.45 -10.08 4.55
N VAL A 113 -13.59 -8.75 4.40
CA VAL A 113 -13.83 -8.06 3.12
C VAL A 113 -12.89 -6.86 2.93
N PRO A 114 -12.63 -6.45 1.67
CA PRO A 114 -11.95 -5.19 1.41
C PRO A 114 -12.75 -3.99 1.94
N VAL A 115 -12.09 -3.10 2.69
CA VAL A 115 -12.68 -1.85 3.21
C VAL A 115 -12.00 -0.66 2.53
N LEU A 116 -12.73 0.03 1.66
CA LEU A 116 -12.19 1.17 0.90
C LEU A 116 -12.46 2.49 1.64
N ASN A 117 -11.54 3.44 1.56
CA ASN A 117 -11.65 4.74 2.20
C ASN A 117 -12.17 5.80 1.22
N ALA A 118 -13.48 6.04 1.23
CA ALA A 118 -14.08 7.16 0.50
C ALA A 118 -13.94 8.46 1.31
N VAL A 119 -12.91 9.24 0.97
CA VAL A 119 -12.54 10.46 1.70
C VAL A 119 -13.50 11.59 1.34
N VAL A 120 -13.99 12.30 2.36
CA VAL A 120 -14.72 13.56 2.20
C VAL A 120 -13.93 14.65 2.91
N SER A 121 -13.57 15.72 2.20
CA SER A 121 -12.85 16.84 2.80
C SER A 121 -13.79 17.72 3.63
N TRP A 122 -13.36 18.02 4.86
CA TRP A 122 -14.06 18.89 5.82
C TRP A 122 -13.55 20.33 5.81
N TYR A 123 -12.33 20.53 5.30
CA TYR A 123 -11.64 21.82 5.37
C TYR A 123 -11.43 22.44 3.99
N THR A 124 -11.43 21.63 2.94
CA THR A 124 -11.13 22.05 1.57
C THR A 124 -12.39 22.00 0.71
N ASP A 125 -12.69 23.10 0.02
CA ASP A 125 -13.75 23.15 -0.99
C ASP A 125 -13.24 22.62 -2.34
N ARG A 126 -14.14 22.52 -3.34
CA ARG A 126 -13.81 21.94 -4.64
C ARG A 126 -12.73 22.73 -5.39
N ASP A 127 -12.83 24.05 -5.39
CA ASP A 127 -11.90 24.89 -6.14
C ASP A 127 -10.53 24.93 -5.45
N GLY A 128 -10.50 25.04 -4.12
CA GLY A 128 -9.28 24.94 -3.32
C GLY A 128 -8.57 23.59 -3.50
N TRP A 129 -9.31 22.48 -3.58
CA TRP A 129 -8.71 21.17 -3.88
C TRP A 129 -8.14 21.11 -5.30
N ARG A 130 -8.84 21.67 -6.29
CA ARG A 130 -8.40 21.69 -7.70
C ARG A 130 -7.12 22.49 -7.89
N GLU A 131 -7.03 23.68 -7.30
CA GLU A 131 -5.89 24.58 -7.42
C GLU A 131 -4.69 24.15 -6.56
N SER A 132 -4.92 23.36 -5.50
CA SER A 132 -3.86 22.91 -4.59
C SER A 132 -2.96 21.84 -5.19
N GLU A 133 -1.66 22.11 -5.28
CA GLU A 133 -0.64 21.09 -5.58
C GLU A 133 -0.54 20.03 -4.47
N GLY A 134 -0.84 20.39 -3.21
CA GLY A 134 -0.86 19.44 -2.09
C GLY A 134 -2.10 18.53 -2.10
N GLY A 135 -3.15 18.93 -2.81
CA GLY A 135 -4.47 18.30 -2.78
C GLY A 135 -5.21 18.65 -1.49
N LEU A 136 -5.21 17.76 -0.49
CA LEU A 136 -5.96 17.93 0.75
C LEU A 136 -5.20 18.73 1.82
N SER A 137 -5.94 19.37 2.72
CA SER A 137 -5.37 20.07 3.88
C SER A 137 -4.72 19.08 4.88
N PRO A 138 -3.74 19.52 5.69
CA PRO A 138 -3.14 18.67 6.72
C PRO A 138 -4.16 18.07 7.70
N ALA A 139 -5.23 18.81 8.01
CA ALA A 139 -6.31 18.32 8.87
C ALA A 139 -7.13 17.21 8.18
N ASP A 140 -7.46 17.37 6.91
CA ASP A 140 -8.13 16.32 6.13
C ASP A 140 -7.27 15.05 6.04
N VAL A 141 -5.95 15.20 5.90
CA VAL A 141 -5.02 14.07 5.88
C VAL A 141 -4.99 13.37 7.23
N ALA A 142 -4.84 14.11 8.33
CA ALA A 142 -4.77 13.53 9.66
C ALA A 142 -6.04 12.73 10.01
N TYR A 143 -7.22 13.34 9.84
CA TYR A 143 -8.49 12.74 10.28
C TYR A 143 -9.13 11.84 9.23
N GLY A 144 -9.06 12.19 7.95
CA GLY A 144 -9.73 11.47 6.86
C GLY A 144 -8.91 10.35 6.24
N ILE A 145 -7.57 10.37 6.41
CA ILE A 145 -6.67 9.41 5.76
C ILE A 145 -5.84 8.65 6.79
N SER A 146 -5.03 9.33 7.60
CA SER A 146 -4.11 8.64 8.51
C SER A 146 -4.83 7.73 9.51
N LEU A 147 -5.93 8.17 10.12
CA LEU A 147 -6.73 7.32 11.02
C LEU A 147 -7.36 6.12 10.30
N ALA A 148 -7.79 6.31 9.05
CA ALA A 148 -8.34 5.24 8.23
C ALA A 148 -7.26 4.23 7.80
N GLU A 149 -6.05 4.69 7.51
CA GLU A 149 -4.90 3.85 7.19
C GLU A 149 -4.47 2.98 8.36
N LEU A 150 -4.54 3.52 9.60
CA LEU A 150 -4.34 2.73 10.81
C LEU A 150 -5.33 1.58 10.81
N GLN A 151 -6.63 1.86 10.60
CA GLN A 151 -7.72 0.86 10.56
C GLN A 151 -7.67 -0.14 9.39
N GLY A 152 -6.59 -0.19 8.61
CA GLY A 152 -6.44 -1.11 7.48
C GLY A 152 -7.28 -0.76 6.24
N ARG A 153 -7.89 0.44 6.19
CA ARG A 153 -8.66 0.85 5.00
C ARG A 153 -7.73 1.18 3.83
N ILE A 154 -8.15 0.80 2.63
CA ILE A 154 -7.38 0.93 1.39
C ILE A 154 -8.01 1.96 0.44
N ASP A 155 -7.34 2.32 -0.65
CA ASP A 155 -7.86 3.19 -1.71
C ASP A 155 -8.45 4.54 -1.20
N PRO A 156 -7.65 5.45 -0.60
CA PRO A 156 -8.13 6.75 -0.14
C PRO A 156 -8.51 7.68 -1.31
N VAL A 157 -9.71 7.51 -1.85
CA VAL A 157 -10.24 8.31 -2.97
C VAL A 157 -11.08 9.46 -2.41
N LEU A 158 -10.73 10.69 -2.75
CA LEU A 158 -11.54 11.88 -2.43
C LEU A 158 -12.83 11.86 -3.24
N VAL A 159 -13.99 11.65 -2.60
CA VAL A 159 -15.31 11.58 -3.26
C VAL A 159 -16.17 12.83 -3.04
N GLY A 160 -15.78 13.74 -2.15
CA GLY A 160 -16.54 14.95 -1.88
C GLY A 160 -15.73 16.01 -1.12
N THR A 161 -16.17 17.25 -1.23
CA THR A 161 -15.53 18.43 -0.62
C THR A 161 -16.54 19.24 0.18
N LYS A 162 -16.02 20.14 1.01
CA LYS A 162 -16.85 21.09 1.75
C LYS A 162 -17.52 22.05 0.77
N ARG A 163 -18.83 22.27 0.93
CA ARG A 163 -19.57 23.33 0.21
C ARG A 163 -19.82 24.53 1.11
N ASP A 164 -20.35 24.27 2.31
CA ASP A 164 -20.68 25.26 3.33
C ASP A 164 -20.45 24.67 4.74
N ARG A 165 -20.72 25.43 5.81
CA ARG A 165 -20.58 24.89 7.18
C ARG A 165 -21.51 23.69 7.40
N GLY A 166 -20.93 22.50 7.45
CA GLY A 166 -21.64 21.24 7.66
C GLY A 166 -22.34 20.69 6.43
N GLU A 167 -22.14 21.29 5.25
CA GLU A 167 -22.64 20.79 3.96
C GLU A 167 -21.48 20.33 3.07
N PHE A 168 -21.67 19.20 2.40
CA PHE A 168 -20.71 18.61 1.48
C PHE A 168 -21.29 18.52 0.07
N GLU A 169 -20.43 18.69 -0.92
CA GLU A 169 -20.74 18.42 -2.31
C GLU A 169 -19.98 17.20 -2.82
N PRO A 170 -20.64 16.27 -3.52
CA PRO A 170 -19.96 15.13 -4.13
C PRO A 170 -19.17 15.56 -5.36
N LEU A 171 -18.07 14.88 -5.63
CA LEU A 171 -17.28 14.98 -6.86
C LEU A 171 -17.62 13.78 -7.77
N PRO A 172 -18.56 13.92 -8.73
CA PRO A 172 -19.15 12.77 -9.41
C PRO A 172 -18.14 11.89 -10.16
N GLU A 173 -17.13 12.49 -10.78
CA GLU A 173 -16.03 11.79 -11.45
C GLU A 173 -15.20 10.93 -10.48
N ARG A 174 -15.05 11.39 -9.24
CA ARG A 174 -14.30 10.68 -8.20
C ARG A 174 -15.11 9.56 -7.58
N CYS A 175 -16.41 9.81 -7.34
CA CYS A 175 -17.34 8.76 -6.92
C CYS A 175 -17.35 7.58 -7.92
N ARG A 176 -17.26 7.86 -9.23
CA ARG A 176 -17.13 6.83 -10.27
C ARG A 176 -15.84 6.02 -10.13
N LEU A 177 -14.72 6.66 -9.84
CA LEU A 177 -13.47 5.95 -9.61
C LEU A 177 -13.56 5.03 -8.38
N ALA A 178 -14.02 5.55 -7.24
CA ALA A 178 -14.19 4.77 -6.02
C ALA A 178 -15.11 3.56 -6.24
N ALA A 179 -16.25 3.76 -6.92
CA ALA A 179 -17.17 2.68 -7.26
C ALA A 179 -16.53 1.63 -8.18
N ARG A 180 -15.80 2.06 -9.23
CA ARG A 180 -15.10 1.13 -10.13
C ARG A 180 -14.05 0.30 -9.39
N ARG A 181 -13.30 0.91 -8.48
CA ARG A 181 -12.30 0.22 -7.64
C ARG A 181 -12.95 -0.80 -6.70
N ALA A 182 -14.03 -0.42 -6.02
CA ALA A 182 -14.82 -1.35 -5.20
C ALA A 182 -15.30 -2.56 -6.01
N ILE A 183 -15.79 -2.33 -7.23
CA ILE A 183 -16.24 -3.39 -8.14
C ILE A 183 -15.08 -4.29 -8.56
N ARG A 184 -13.89 -3.75 -8.81
CA ARG A 184 -12.70 -4.53 -9.18
C ARG A 184 -12.25 -5.44 -8.04
N TRP A 185 -12.18 -4.93 -6.81
CA TRP A 185 -11.92 -5.74 -5.61
C TRP A 185 -12.96 -6.86 -5.45
N ALA A 186 -14.24 -6.53 -5.63
CA ALA A 186 -15.29 -7.53 -5.50
C ALA A 186 -15.26 -8.61 -6.59
N ARG A 187 -14.92 -8.22 -7.83
CA ARG A 187 -14.75 -9.16 -8.94
C ARG A 187 -13.56 -10.07 -8.72
N LEU A 188 -12.45 -9.55 -8.19
CA LEU A 188 -11.26 -10.34 -7.91
C LEU A 188 -11.56 -11.51 -6.97
N ARG A 189 -12.34 -11.27 -5.91
CA ARG A 189 -12.74 -12.32 -4.96
C ARG A 189 -13.59 -13.42 -5.60
N ARG A 190 -14.58 -13.05 -6.41
CA ARG A 190 -15.51 -14.02 -7.04
C ARG A 190 -14.93 -14.79 -8.22
N LYS A 191 -13.90 -14.26 -8.86
CA LYS A 191 -13.30 -14.89 -10.02
C LYS A 191 -12.56 -16.15 -9.59
N ASP A 192 -12.77 -17.26 -10.30
CA ASP A 192 -12.04 -18.51 -10.05
C ASP A 192 -10.53 -18.28 -10.19
N PRO A 193 -9.67 -18.87 -9.34
CA PRO A 193 -8.22 -18.73 -9.44
C PRO A 193 -7.67 -18.97 -10.85
N ALA A 194 -8.20 -19.98 -11.55
CA ALA A 194 -7.81 -20.33 -12.93
C ALA A 194 -8.14 -19.26 -13.99
N GLU A 195 -9.00 -18.29 -13.68
CA GLU A 195 -9.40 -17.19 -14.55
C GLU A 195 -8.77 -15.85 -14.16
N ARG A 196 -8.24 -15.74 -12.94
CA ARG A 196 -7.59 -14.51 -12.43
C ARG A 196 -6.34 -14.20 -13.23
N ARG A 197 -6.23 -12.94 -13.67
CA ARG A 197 -5.10 -12.37 -14.40
C ARG A 197 -4.29 -11.48 -13.47
N VAL A 198 -3.04 -11.84 -13.25
CA VAL A 198 -2.14 -11.16 -12.31
C VAL A 198 -0.97 -10.56 -13.08
N ALA A 199 -0.76 -9.26 -12.93
CA ALA A 199 0.43 -8.59 -13.45
C ALA A 199 1.39 -8.32 -12.30
N VAL A 200 2.63 -8.78 -12.42
CA VAL A 200 3.70 -8.61 -11.43
C VAL A 200 4.74 -7.66 -12.02
N VAL A 201 4.94 -6.53 -11.37
CA VAL A 201 5.89 -5.49 -11.80
C VAL A 201 7.05 -5.43 -10.81
N LEU A 202 8.21 -5.88 -11.27
CA LEU A 202 9.48 -5.75 -10.58
C LEU A 202 9.98 -4.30 -10.62
N ASN A 203 10.64 -3.87 -9.56
CA ASN A 203 11.30 -2.58 -9.57
C ASN A 203 12.43 -2.51 -10.60
N ASN A 204 12.64 -1.30 -11.10
CA ASN A 204 13.73 -0.97 -12.00
C ASN A 204 14.53 0.18 -11.39
N GLY A 205 15.84 0.03 -11.30
CA GLY A 205 16.72 1.08 -10.79
C GLY A 205 16.63 2.35 -11.63
N ILE A 206 16.48 3.51 -10.98
CA ILE A 206 16.46 4.80 -11.65
C ILE A 206 17.86 5.12 -12.17
N CYS A 207 18.05 4.89 -13.48
CA CYS A 207 19.15 5.29 -14.36
C CYS A 207 20.60 4.94 -13.91
N SER A 208 20.79 4.28 -12.75
CA SER A 208 22.06 3.77 -12.20
C SER A 208 22.01 2.24 -11.99
N GLY A 209 23.12 1.54 -12.24
CA GLY A 209 23.24 0.08 -12.04
C GLY A 209 22.77 -0.81 -13.20
N GLY A 210 21.97 -0.27 -14.13
CA GLY A 210 21.53 -0.99 -15.34
C GLY A 210 20.83 -2.31 -15.02
N GLU A 211 21.08 -3.34 -15.82
CA GLU A 211 20.48 -4.67 -15.68
C GLU A 211 20.70 -5.32 -14.29
N ALA A 212 21.79 -4.95 -13.59
CA ALA A 212 22.10 -5.49 -12.26
C ALA A 212 21.14 -5.03 -11.14
N ARG A 213 20.24 -4.08 -11.42
CA ARG A 213 19.21 -3.61 -10.48
C ARG A 213 17.80 -4.04 -10.84
N ILE A 214 17.63 -4.92 -11.83
CA ILE A 214 16.32 -5.48 -12.17
C ILE A 214 15.81 -6.29 -10.98
N GLY A 215 14.60 -5.97 -10.50
CA GLY A 215 14.02 -6.62 -9.33
C GLY A 215 14.73 -6.29 -8.01
N ALA A 216 15.61 -5.28 -8.00
CA ALA A 216 16.24 -4.83 -6.76
C ALA A 216 15.16 -4.26 -5.84
N ALA A 217 15.09 -4.83 -4.65
CA ALA A 217 14.16 -4.43 -3.62
C ALA A 217 14.92 -4.35 -2.29
N MET A 218 14.62 -3.33 -1.49
CA MET A 218 15.29 -3.13 -0.20
C MET A 218 15.12 -4.38 0.67
N GLY A 219 16.23 -5.10 0.91
CA GLY A 219 16.24 -6.23 1.83
C GLY A 219 15.55 -7.52 1.36
N LEU A 220 15.13 -7.61 0.10
CA LEU A 220 14.29 -8.70 -0.41
C LEU A 220 14.94 -9.42 -1.61
N ASP A 221 14.98 -10.76 -1.57
CA ASP A 221 15.28 -11.59 -2.73
C ASP A 221 14.00 -11.71 -3.55
N THR A 222 13.80 -10.74 -4.44
CA THR A 222 12.56 -10.64 -5.21
C THR A 222 12.36 -11.83 -6.14
N PHE A 223 13.43 -12.38 -6.73
CA PHE A 223 13.32 -13.50 -7.66
C PHE A 223 12.97 -14.81 -6.94
N GLU A 224 13.62 -15.12 -5.82
CA GLU A 224 13.28 -16.30 -5.02
C GLU A 224 11.88 -16.17 -4.41
N SER A 225 11.53 -15.00 -3.88
CA SER A 225 10.19 -14.72 -3.33
C SER A 225 9.10 -14.89 -4.38
N LEU A 226 9.32 -14.40 -5.61
CA LEU A 226 8.38 -14.58 -6.71
C LEU A 226 8.31 -16.02 -7.20
N ALA A 227 9.43 -16.75 -7.28
CA ALA A 227 9.40 -18.15 -7.67
C ALA A 227 8.51 -18.96 -6.73
N ARG A 228 8.62 -18.72 -5.41
CA ARG A 228 7.76 -19.33 -4.39
C ARG A 228 6.31 -18.89 -4.49
N LEU A 229 6.06 -17.60 -4.73
CA LEU A 229 4.70 -17.11 -4.98
C LEU A 229 4.08 -17.84 -6.17
N LEU A 230 4.80 -17.98 -7.29
CA LEU A 230 4.29 -18.63 -8.49
C LEU A 230 4.02 -20.11 -8.28
N GLN A 231 4.82 -20.80 -7.46
CA GLN A 231 4.57 -22.18 -7.03
C GLN A 231 3.29 -22.28 -6.22
N HIS A 232 3.12 -21.43 -5.20
CA HIS A 232 1.91 -21.39 -4.38
C HIS A 232 0.67 -21.02 -5.22
N MET A 233 0.79 -20.07 -6.15
CA MET A 233 -0.29 -19.74 -7.08
C MET A 233 -0.69 -20.94 -7.93
N ALA A 234 0.26 -21.74 -8.42
CA ALA A 234 -0.05 -22.95 -9.17
C ALA A 234 -0.79 -23.99 -8.30
N GLU A 235 -0.39 -24.14 -7.04
CA GLU A 235 -1.05 -25.03 -6.06
C GLU A 235 -2.48 -24.57 -5.74
N GLU A 236 -2.70 -23.26 -5.63
CA GLU A 236 -4.03 -22.63 -5.44
C GLU A 236 -4.89 -22.61 -6.72
N GLY A 237 -4.41 -23.22 -7.81
CA GLY A 237 -5.18 -23.41 -9.03
C GLY A 237 -5.19 -22.22 -9.99
N TYR A 238 -4.27 -21.26 -9.83
CA TYR A 238 -4.04 -20.24 -10.85
C TYR A 238 -3.50 -20.88 -12.13
N ARG A 239 -3.81 -20.25 -13.27
CA ARG A 239 -3.37 -20.74 -14.58
C ARG A 239 -1.99 -20.21 -14.93
N LEU A 240 -0.97 -21.06 -14.82
CA LEU A 240 0.39 -20.81 -15.26
C LEU A 240 0.81 -21.91 -16.27
N ASP A 241 1.43 -21.51 -17.38
CA ASP A 241 1.95 -22.46 -18.39
C ASP A 241 3.35 -22.97 -18.02
N TRP A 242 4.06 -22.19 -17.20
CA TRP A 242 5.38 -22.43 -16.67
C TRP A 242 5.47 -21.90 -15.25
N VAL A 243 6.07 -22.70 -14.36
CA VAL A 243 6.33 -22.38 -12.96
C VAL A 243 7.83 -22.61 -12.72
N PRO A 244 8.61 -21.59 -12.31
CA PRO A 244 10.03 -21.75 -12.04
C PRO A 244 10.28 -22.64 -10.83
N ARG A 245 11.37 -23.41 -10.83
CA ARG A 245 11.76 -24.24 -9.66
C ARG A 245 12.31 -23.42 -8.49
N ASP A 246 12.99 -22.33 -8.80
CA ASP A 246 13.65 -21.44 -7.83
C ASP A 246 13.86 -20.04 -8.44
N GLY A 247 14.28 -19.09 -7.63
CA GLY A 247 14.58 -17.72 -8.06
C GLY A 247 15.64 -17.65 -9.13
N ARG A 248 16.63 -18.56 -9.12
CA ARG A 248 17.70 -18.60 -10.13
C ARG A 248 17.18 -19.00 -11.51
N GLU A 249 16.21 -19.91 -11.58
CA GLU A 249 15.55 -20.25 -12.84
C GLU A 249 14.74 -19.08 -13.36
N LEU A 250 13.99 -18.40 -12.49
CA LEU A 250 13.22 -17.22 -12.85
C LEU A 250 14.11 -16.10 -13.38
N GLU A 251 15.19 -15.77 -12.67
CA GLU A 251 16.19 -14.79 -13.07
C GLU A 251 16.80 -15.16 -14.44
N ARG A 252 17.31 -16.39 -14.60
CA ARG A 252 17.88 -16.84 -15.88
C ARG A 252 16.90 -16.68 -17.04
N GLU A 253 15.62 -16.96 -16.83
CA GLU A 253 14.61 -16.82 -17.88
C GLU A 253 14.35 -15.35 -18.25
N PHE A 254 14.29 -14.45 -17.26
CA PHE A 254 14.19 -13.00 -17.48
C PHE A 254 15.35 -12.48 -18.33
N PHE A 255 16.59 -12.86 -17.99
CA PHE A 255 17.79 -12.43 -18.72
C PHE A 255 17.94 -13.09 -20.08
N ARG A 256 17.61 -14.38 -20.21
CA ARG A 256 17.63 -15.10 -21.49
C ARG A 256 16.69 -14.48 -22.51
N ARG A 257 15.48 -14.11 -22.08
CA ARG A 257 14.48 -13.46 -22.93
C ARG A 257 14.68 -11.95 -23.07
N LYS A 258 15.54 -11.35 -22.24
CA LYS A 258 15.65 -9.88 -22.10
C LYS A 258 14.28 -9.25 -21.80
N ALA A 259 13.54 -9.87 -20.89
CA ALA A 259 12.15 -9.55 -20.54
C ALA A 259 12.04 -8.28 -19.67
N PHE A 260 12.73 -7.21 -20.04
CA PHE A 260 12.84 -5.98 -19.28
C PHE A 260 13.14 -4.78 -20.17
N ASP A 261 12.78 -3.59 -19.69
CA ASP A 261 13.11 -2.31 -20.32
C ASP A 261 14.49 -1.82 -19.82
N GLU A 262 15.50 -1.92 -20.70
CA GLU A 262 16.83 -1.33 -20.50
C GLU A 262 17.47 -0.88 -21.82
N PHE A 263 17.15 0.34 -22.26
CA PHE A 263 17.66 0.91 -23.50
C PHE A 263 19.18 1.15 -23.53
N LYS A 264 19.91 1.21 -22.39
CA LYS A 264 21.36 1.53 -22.38
C LYS A 264 22.24 0.41 -22.91
N ARG A 265 21.81 -0.84 -22.73
CA ARG A 265 22.62 -2.05 -23.05
C ARG A 265 21.87 -3.07 -23.87
N THR A 266 20.55 -3.03 -23.81
CA THR A 266 19.68 -3.97 -24.50
C THR A 266 18.81 -3.19 -25.48
N ARG A 267 19.02 -3.45 -26.77
CA ARG A 267 18.23 -2.81 -27.82
C ARG A 267 16.86 -3.46 -27.93
N VAL A 268 15.87 -2.70 -28.37
CA VAL A 268 14.48 -3.16 -28.50
C VAL A 268 14.39 -4.36 -29.45
N GLU A 269 15.15 -4.37 -30.54
CA GLU A 269 15.21 -5.49 -31.48
C GLU A 269 15.71 -6.76 -30.81
N ASP A 270 16.66 -6.65 -29.87
CA ASP A 270 17.19 -7.81 -29.18
C ASP A 270 16.15 -8.38 -28.19
N ILE A 271 15.32 -7.54 -27.56
CA ILE A 271 14.21 -7.98 -26.70
C ILE A 271 13.21 -8.80 -27.51
N VAL A 272 12.82 -8.29 -28.68
CA VAL A 272 11.90 -8.97 -29.59
C VAL A 272 12.52 -10.28 -30.11
N ALA A 273 13.78 -10.25 -30.54
CA ALA A 273 14.48 -11.44 -31.05
C ALA A 273 14.68 -12.53 -29.99
N SER A 274 14.87 -12.14 -28.73
CA SER A 274 14.98 -13.06 -27.59
C SER A 274 13.63 -13.57 -27.07
N GLY A 275 12.50 -13.11 -27.63
CA GLY A 275 11.15 -13.50 -27.19
C GLY A 275 10.73 -12.89 -25.85
N GLY A 276 11.34 -11.77 -25.46
CA GLY A 276 10.98 -10.99 -24.28
C GLY A 276 9.88 -9.95 -24.51
N ALA A 277 9.48 -9.71 -25.76
CA ALA A 277 8.33 -8.89 -26.08
C ALA A 277 7.04 -9.72 -26.00
N VAL A 278 6.16 -9.40 -25.05
CA VAL A 278 4.85 -10.07 -24.91
C VAL A 278 3.80 -9.46 -25.83
N ASP A 279 3.97 -8.20 -26.21
CA ASP A 279 3.10 -7.49 -27.14
C ASP A 279 3.82 -6.32 -27.81
N LEU A 280 3.28 -5.88 -28.95
CA LEU A 280 3.70 -4.72 -29.73
C LEU A 280 2.47 -3.83 -29.93
N VAL A 281 2.34 -2.78 -29.12
CA VAL A 281 1.17 -1.89 -29.20
C VAL A 281 1.34 -0.97 -30.41
N PRO A 282 0.47 -1.07 -31.43
CA PRO A 282 0.59 -0.21 -32.61
C PRO A 282 0.28 1.25 -32.26
N LEU A 283 0.91 2.19 -32.98
CA LEU A 283 0.71 3.62 -32.78
C LEU A 283 -0.76 4.02 -32.77
N ASP A 284 -1.56 3.55 -33.73
CA ASP A 284 -3.00 3.87 -33.81
C ASP A 284 -3.74 3.53 -32.51
N ARG A 285 -3.42 2.38 -31.90
CA ARG A 285 -4.02 1.98 -30.63
C ARG A 285 -3.54 2.84 -29.47
N TYR A 286 -2.27 3.23 -29.48
CA TYR A 286 -1.73 4.14 -28.48
C TYR A 286 -2.33 5.55 -28.59
N LEU A 287 -2.55 6.05 -29.81
CA LEU A 287 -3.18 7.34 -30.05
C LEU A 287 -4.58 7.41 -29.47
N GLU A 288 -5.39 6.34 -29.62
CA GLU A 288 -6.71 6.26 -28.96
C GLU A 288 -6.61 6.45 -27.43
N TRP A 289 -5.59 5.89 -26.78
CA TRP A 289 -5.39 6.08 -25.34
C TRP A 289 -4.83 7.46 -24.99
N PHE A 290 -3.96 7.99 -25.83
CA PHE A 290 -3.35 9.30 -25.65
C PHE A 290 -4.41 10.41 -25.74
N GLU A 291 -5.34 10.31 -26.70
CA GLU A 291 -6.46 11.25 -26.88
C GLU A 291 -7.45 11.25 -25.70
N GLU A 292 -7.50 10.20 -24.88
CA GLU A 292 -8.32 10.16 -23.66
C GLU A 292 -7.72 10.97 -22.50
N LEU A 293 -6.44 11.34 -22.56
CA LEU A 293 -5.78 12.15 -21.53
C LEU A 293 -6.34 13.58 -21.53
N PRO A 294 -6.36 14.27 -20.37
CA PRO A 294 -6.57 15.72 -20.35
C PRO A 294 -5.56 16.44 -21.27
N GLU A 295 -6.01 17.47 -21.98
CA GLU A 295 -5.20 18.24 -22.94
C GLU A 295 -3.87 18.71 -22.33
N GLU A 296 -3.90 19.25 -21.11
CA GLU A 296 -2.69 19.67 -20.39
C GLU A 296 -1.66 18.53 -20.20
N LEU A 297 -2.13 17.29 -19.95
CA LEU A 297 -1.22 16.15 -19.82
C LEU A 297 -0.65 15.70 -21.16
N GLN A 298 -1.45 15.80 -22.24
CA GLN A 298 -0.98 15.54 -23.60
C GLN A 298 0.12 16.52 -23.98
N GLU A 299 -0.15 17.83 -23.82
CA GLU A 299 0.80 18.90 -24.13
C GLU A 299 2.11 18.74 -23.37
N ARG A 300 2.05 18.51 -22.05
CA ARG A 300 3.25 18.31 -21.22
C ARG A 300 4.04 17.07 -21.63
N MET A 301 3.35 15.97 -21.95
CA MET A 301 4.00 14.75 -22.41
C MET A 301 4.68 14.99 -23.76
N VAL A 302 4.06 15.71 -24.69
CA VAL A 302 4.63 16.03 -26.01
C VAL A 302 5.80 16.99 -25.91
N GLU A 303 5.69 18.05 -25.10
CA GLU A 303 6.79 18.98 -24.84
C GLU A 303 8.02 18.24 -24.27
N THR A 304 7.78 17.25 -23.42
CA THR A 304 8.86 16.49 -22.78
C THR A 304 9.37 15.34 -23.64
N TRP A 305 8.53 14.62 -24.39
CA TRP A 305 8.91 13.33 -25.00
C TRP A 305 8.74 13.29 -26.52
N GLY A 306 8.30 14.39 -27.14
CA GLY A 306 8.00 14.45 -28.56
C GLY A 306 6.60 13.93 -28.88
N GLU A 307 6.28 13.83 -30.17
CA GLU A 307 5.00 13.26 -30.60
C GLU A 307 4.92 11.76 -30.29
N PRO A 308 3.72 11.22 -29.99
CA PRO A 308 3.49 9.77 -29.92
C PRO A 308 4.10 9.02 -31.12
N PRO A 309 4.74 7.85 -30.92
CA PRO A 309 4.91 7.10 -29.67
C PRO A 309 6.14 7.51 -28.84
N GLY A 310 6.83 8.59 -29.20
CA GLY A 310 8.14 8.96 -28.65
C GLY A 310 9.27 7.99 -29.04
N ASP A 311 10.36 8.00 -28.27
CA ASP A 311 11.57 7.23 -28.59
C ASP A 311 11.85 6.06 -27.63
N SER A 312 11.05 5.91 -26.57
CA SER A 312 11.28 4.89 -25.52
C SER A 312 10.65 3.57 -25.92
N MET A 313 11.45 2.50 -26.04
CA MET A 313 10.96 1.14 -26.30
C MET A 313 10.06 1.04 -27.54
N VAL A 314 10.46 1.72 -28.63
CA VAL A 314 9.74 1.72 -29.92
C VAL A 314 10.46 0.84 -30.93
N LEU A 315 9.69 0.04 -31.67
CA LEU A 315 10.14 -0.71 -32.84
C LEU A 315 9.10 -0.57 -33.95
N ASP A 316 9.50 -0.01 -35.10
CA ASP A 316 8.62 0.18 -36.28
C ASP A 316 7.25 0.82 -35.92
N ASP A 317 7.26 1.94 -35.19
CA ASP A 317 6.06 2.63 -34.67
C ASP A 317 5.19 1.82 -33.68
N HIS A 318 5.73 0.73 -33.11
CA HIS A 318 5.07 -0.04 -32.06
C HIS A 318 5.77 0.16 -30.72
N LEU A 319 5.00 0.36 -29.66
CA LEU A 319 5.50 0.37 -28.28
C LEU A 319 5.64 -1.08 -27.79
N VAL A 320 6.86 -1.46 -27.44
CA VAL A 320 7.21 -2.84 -27.06
C VAL A 320 6.92 -3.07 -25.57
N ILE A 321 6.03 -4.03 -25.29
CA ILE A 321 5.76 -4.47 -23.91
C ILE A 321 6.68 -5.65 -23.61
N ALA A 322 7.74 -5.39 -22.83
CA ALA A 322 8.68 -6.42 -22.42
C ALA A 322 8.16 -7.18 -21.18
N GLY A 323 8.44 -8.48 -21.10
CA GLY A 323 8.11 -9.32 -19.95
C GLY A 323 8.02 -10.81 -20.28
N ILE A 324 7.52 -11.59 -19.34
CA ILE A 324 7.22 -13.02 -19.48
C ILE A 324 5.75 -13.20 -19.19
N ARG A 325 5.02 -13.77 -20.14
CA ARG A 325 3.65 -14.24 -19.92
C ARG A 325 3.64 -15.75 -19.74
N THR A 326 3.06 -16.21 -18.64
CA THR A 326 2.86 -17.63 -18.32
C THR A 326 1.39 -17.83 -17.92
N GLY A 327 0.58 -18.34 -18.85
CA GLY A 327 -0.88 -18.43 -18.70
C GLY A 327 -1.54 -17.06 -18.47
N ASN A 328 -2.14 -16.90 -17.29
CA ASN A 328 -2.79 -15.67 -16.85
C ASN A 328 -1.90 -14.79 -15.96
N VAL A 329 -0.61 -15.12 -15.82
CA VAL A 329 0.35 -14.30 -15.07
C VAL A 329 1.30 -13.59 -16.04
N PHE A 330 1.46 -12.29 -15.86
CA PHE A 330 2.40 -11.45 -16.60
C PHE A 330 3.47 -10.93 -15.63
N LEU A 331 4.73 -11.29 -15.89
CA LEU A 331 5.89 -10.87 -15.10
C LEU A 331 6.67 -9.85 -15.92
N THR A 332 6.98 -8.71 -15.33
CA THR A 332 7.66 -7.62 -16.06
C THR A 332 8.48 -6.77 -15.11
N VAL A 333 9.28 -5.89 -15.68
CA VAL A 333 10.01 -4.83 -14.98
C VAL A 333 9.31 -3.50 -15.23
N GLN A 334 9.28 -2.63 -14.23
CA GLN A 334 8.70 -1.30 -14.36
C GLN A 334 9.47 -0.51 -15.43
N PRO A 335 8.77 0.16 -16.38
CA PRO A 335 9.43 0.99 -17.37
C PRO A 335 10.24 2.12 -16.74
N LYS A 336 11.22 2.63 -17.48
CA LYS A 336 11.99 3.77 -17.00
C LYS A 336 11.13 5.03 -16.96
N ARG A 337 11.07 5.66 -15.79
CA ARG A 337 10.20 6.81 -15.54
C ARG A 337 10.47 8.02 -16.44
N GLY A 338 11.73 8.42 -16.58
CA GLY A 338 12.07 9.70 -17.21
C GLY A 338 13.41 9.70 -17.93
N CYS A 339 13.72 8.58 -18.58
CA CYS A 339 14.91 8.38 -19.39
C CYS A 339 14.43 7.77 -20.73
N ALA A 340 14.60 8.44 -21.88
CA ALA A 340 14.18 7.96 -23.21
C ALA A 340 15.22 8.26 -24.31
N GLY A 341 15.51 7.29 -25.18
CA GLY A 341 16.46 7.41 -26.29
C GLY A 341 17.35 6.17 -26.46
N THR A 342 18.25 6.19 -27.44
CA THR A 342 19.10 5.03 -27.78
C THR A 342 20.40 4.95 -26.97
N GLU A 343 20.87 6.06 -26.39
CA GLU A 343 22.13 6.11 -25.63
C GLU A 343 22.06 7.10 -24.46
N CYS A 344 22.73 6.78 -23.34
CA CYS A 344 22.76 7.64 -22.15
C CYS A 344 23.83 8.75 -22.26
N ASN A 345 23.52 9.81 -23.01
CA ASN A 345 24.42 10.95 -23.24
C ASN A 345 24.24 12.12 -22.24
N GLY A 346 23.37 11.98 -21.23
CA GLY A 346 23.03 13.05 -20.29
C GLY A 346 21.77 13.84 -20.67
N ASP A 347 21.42 13.90 -21.96
CA ASP A 347 20.25 14.62 -22.46
C ASP A 347 18.98 13.76 -22.47
N VAL A 348 19.13 12.43 -22.52
CA VAL A 348 18.00 11.47 -22.48
C VAL A 348 17.31 11.39 -21.12
N CYS A 349 17.99 11.77 -20.04
CA CYS A 349 17.53 11.63 -18.66
C CYS A 349 16.87 12.93 -18.17
N LYS A 350 15.71 13.30 -18.72
CA LYS A 350 15.03 14.57 -18.40
C LYS A 350 14.67 14.72 -16.92
N ILE A 351 14.40 13.60 -16.24
CA ILE A 351 14.10 13.58 -14.80
C ILE A 351 15.21 14.16 -13.91
N LEU A 352 16.47 14.18 -14.37
CA LEU A 352 17.59 14.73 -13.58
C LEU A 352 17.55 16.25 -13.48
N HIS A 353 16.83 16.91 -14.38
CA HIS A 353 16.76 18.37 -14.48
C HIS A 353 15.35 18.93 -14.28
N ASP A 354 14.32 18.08 -14.36
CA ASP A 354 12.92 18.45 -14.16
C ASP A 354 12.24 17.55 -13.10
N PRO A 355 11.93 18.06 -11.90
CA PRO A 355 11.21 17.30 -10.87
C PRO A 355 9.75 17.01 -11.24
N HIS A 356 9.18 17.75 -12.19
CA HIS A 356 7.83 17.59 -12.70
C HIS A 356 7.77 16.81 -14.02
N CYS A 357 8.88 16.15 -14.40
CA CYS A 357 9.00 15.37 -15.63
C CYS A 357 7.87 14.31 -15.72
N PRO A 358 6.99 14.39 -16.73
CA PRO A 358 5.92 13.42 -16.95
C PRO A 358 6.50 12.04 -17.30
N PRO A 359 5.73 10.95 -17.12
CA PRO A 359 6.11 9.64 -17.63
C PRO A 359 6.28 9.68 -19.16
N THR A 360 7.11 8.79 -19.70
CA THR A 360 7.25 8.60 -21.14
C THR A 360 5.96 8.04 -21.75
N HIS A 361 5.79 8.18 -23.07
CA HIS A 361 4.70 7.54 -23.81
C HIS A 361 4.62 6.03 -23.54
N HIS A 362 5.76 5.35 -23.54
CA HIS A 362 5.88 3.93 -23.20
C HIS A 362 5.43 3.60 -21.79
N TYR A 363 5.83 4.39 -20.79
CA TYR A 363 5.42 4.17 -19.40
C TYR A 363 3.90 4.27 -19.25
N TYR A 364 3.26 5.25 -19.90
CA TYR A 364 1.80 5.36 -19.91
C TYR A 364 1.15 4.17 -20.65
N ALA A 365 1.63 3.85 -21.85
CA ALA A 365 1.11 2.73 -22.65
C ALA A 365 1.23 1.39 -21.92
N PHE A 366 2.32 1.17 -21.18
CA PHE A 366 2.58 -0.03 -20.41
C PHE A 366 1.48 -0.29 -19.36
N TYR A 367 1.17 0.71 -18.53
CA TYR A 367 0.12 0.56 -17.52
C TYR A 367 -1.28 0.49 -18.12
N ARG A 368 -1.54 1.22 -19.23
CA ARG A 368 -2.78 1.09 -20.00
C ARG A 368 -2.95 -0.32 -20.56
N TRP A 369 -1.90 -0.88 -21.15
CA TRP A 369 -1.90 -2.23 -21.68
C TRP A 369 -2.18 -3.27 -20.60
N ILE A 370 -1.53 -3.17 -19.43
CA ILE A 370 -1.80 -4.06 -18.28
C ILE A 370 -3.28 -4.03 -17.90
N ARG A 371 -3.86 -2.83 -17.82
CA ARG A 371 -5.24 -2.63 -17.37
C ARG A 371 -6.30 -3.04 -18.40
N ASP A 372 -6.08 -2.73 -19.67
CA ASP A 372 -7.13 -2.75 -20.69
C ASP A 372 -6.97 -3.90 -21.72
N GLU A 373 -5.74 -4.28 -22.07
CA GLU A 373 -5.46 -5.34 -23.06
C GLU A 373 -5.14 -6.67 -22.38
N PHE A 374 -4.16 -6.69 -21.47
CA PHE A 374 -3.93 -7.85 -20.61
C PHE A 374 -5.11 -8.07 -19.67
N ARG A 375 -5.81 -6.99 -19.29
CA ARG A 375 -6.98 -7.00 -18.39
C ARG A 375 -6.65 -7.64 -17.05
N ALA A 376 -5.56 -7.17 -16.42
CA ALA A 376 -5.22 -7.58 -15.07
C ALA A 376 -6.44 -7.37 -14.14
N ASP A 377 -6.70 -8.37 -13.30
CA ASP A 377 -7.64 -8.24 -12.18
C ASP A 377 -6.94 -7.61 -10.97
N VAL A 378 -5.63 -7.81 -10.84
CA VAL A 378 -4.78 -7.23 -9.80
C VAL A 378 -3.35 -7.01 -10.31
N LEU A 379 -2.74 -5.92 -9.86
CA LEU A 379 -1.31 -5.62 -10.04
C LEU A 379 -0.58 -5.93 -8.74
N LEU A 380 0.53 -6.67 -8.79
CA LEU A 380 1.49 -6.80 -7.72
C LEU A 380 2.73 -5.99 -8.07
N HIS A 381 3.02 -4.95 -7.30
CA HIS A 381 4.37 -4.38 -7.29
C HIS A 381 5.25 -5.16 -6.30
N ALA A 382 6.36 -5.68 -6.79
CA ALA A 382 7.23 -6.58 -6.02
C ALA A 382 8.48 -5.83 -5.53
N GLY A 383 8.40 -5.34 -4.30
CA GLY A 383 9.52 -4.81 -3.53
C GLY A 383 9.65 -3.28 -3.53
N THR A 384 10.45 -2.76 -2.62
CA THR A 384 10.64 -1.31 -2.39
C THR A 384 11.86 -0.78 -3.16
N HIS A 385 11.84 0.30 -3.97
CA HIS A 385 10.77 1.26 -4.33
C HIS A 385 10.41 1.21 -5.83
N GLY A 386 9.14 1.43 -6.13
CA GLY A 386 8.66 1.71 -7.48
C GLY A 386 8.77 3.19 -7.81
N THR A 387 8.38 3.54 -9.03
CA THR A 387 8.44 4.92 -9.53
C THR A 387 7.06 5.54 -9.79
N LEU A 388 5.99 4.74 -9.72
CA LEU A 388 4.64 5.14 -10.15
C LEU A 388 4.02 6.13 -9.17
N GLU A 389 4.10 5.83 -7.88
CA GLU A 389 3.60 6.65 -6.79
C GLU A 389 4.30 8.01 -6.72
N TRP A 390 5.48 8.12 -7.32
CA TRP A 390 6.28 9.33 -7.37
C TRP A 390 6.06 10.17 -8.63
N LEU A 391 5.28 9.70 -9.61
CA LEU A 391 4.98 10.46 -10.83
C LEU A 391 4.30 11.79 -10.49
N PRO A 392 4.47 12.85 -11.32
CA PRO A 392 3.96 14.18 -10.99
C PRO A 392 2.44 14.22 -10.76
N GLY A 393 2.01 15.09 -9.84
CA GLY A 393 0.61 15.25 -9.42
C GLY A 393 0.49 15.54 -7.93
N LYS A 394 -0.75 15.66 -7.45
CA LYS A 394 -1.07 16.05 -6.06
C LYS A 394 -0.48 15.10 -5.04
N SER A 395 -0.03 15.60 -3.88
CA SER A 395 0.53 14.78 -2.81
C SER A 395 -0.44 13.72 -2.27
N VAL A 396 -1.72 14.09 -2.14
CA VAL A 396 -2.80 13.22 -1.63
C VAL A 396 -4.14 13.73 -2.12
N GLY A 397 -5.14 12.85 -2.24
CA GLY A 397 -6.42 13.21 -2.85
C GLY A 397 -6.23 13.55 -4.33
N LEU A 398 -5.70 12.58 -5.09
CA LEU A 398 -5.36 12.74 -6.50
C LEU A 398 -6.54 13.23 -7.35
N SER A 399 -6.24 13.88 -8.48
CA SER A 399 -7.20 14.23 -9.53
C SER A 399 -6.98 13.37 -10.78
N ARG A 400 -7.84 13.53 -11.78
CA ARG A 400 -7.66 12.89 -13.09
C ARG A 400 -6.50 13.49 -13.90
N GLU A 401 -5.86 14.55 -13.43
CA GLU A 401 -4.61 15.08 -14.00
C GLU A 401 -3.36 14.55 -13.26
N CYS A 402 -3.52 13.68 -12.26
CA CYS A 402 -2.38 13.09 -11.56
C CYS A 402 -1.90 11.82 -12.27
N TRP A 403 -0.64 11.81 -12.71
CA TRP A 403 -0.06 10.69 -13.44
C TRP A 403 -0.17 9.32 -12.76
N PRO A 404 0.00 9.17 -11.43
CA PRO A 404 -0.20 7.87 -10.77
C PRO A 404 -1.61 7.30 -11.01
N GLU A 405 -2.65 8.14 -10.93
CA GLU A 405 -4.03 7.73 -11.15
C GLU A 405 -4.32 7.49 -12.64
N VAL A 406 -3.77 8.33 -13.52
CA VAL A 406 -3.91 8.19 -14.97
C VAL A 406 -3.36 6.84 -15.46
N CYS A 407 -2.21 6.40 -14.91
CA CYS A 407 -1.62 5.10 -15.22
C CYS A 407 -2.46 3.94 -14.65
N LEU A 408 -2.82 3.97 -13.36
CA LEU A 408 -3.48 2.83 -12.71
C LEU A 408 -4.99 2.73 -13.00
N GLY A 409 -5.69 3.87 -13.02
CA GLY A 409 -7.14 3.94 -13.05
C GLY A 409 -7.79 3.14 -11.91
N ASP A 410 -8.64 2.19 -12.26
CA ASP A 410 -9.40 1.38 -11.31
C ASP A 410 -8.73 0.05 -10.93
N LEU A 411 -7.48 -0.19 -11.37
CA LEU A 411 -6.78 -1.44 -11.11
C LEU A 411 -6.44 -1.58 -9.60
N PRO A 412 -6.83 -2.68 -8.93
CA PRO A 412 -6.35 -3.01 -7.59
C PRO A 412 -4.84 -3.22 -7.59
N VAL A 413 -4.15 -2.65 -6.61
CA VAL A 413 -2.70 -2.76 -6.47
C VAL A 413 -2.38 -3.38 -5.12
N VAL A 414 -1.66 -4.49 -5.14
CA VAL A 414 -0.98 -5.08 -3.97
C VAL A 414 0.49 -4.72 -4.09
N TYR A 415 1.13 -4.41 -2.97
CA TYR A 415 2.51 -3.96 -2.98
C TYR A 415 3.30 -4.61 -1.85
N TRP A 416 4.30 -5.41 -2.20
CA TRP A 416 5.31 -5.87 -1.24
C TRP A 416 6.23 -4.73 -0.83
N TYR A 417 6.26 -4.44 0.47
CA TYR A 417 7.01 -3.31 1.01
C TYR A 417 7.78 -3.69 2.26
N ILE A 418 8.98 -3.16 2.46
CA ILE A 418 9.74 -3.44 3.68
C ILE A 418 9.12 -2.72 4.89
N VAL A 419 8.95 -3.43 6.02
CA VAL A 419 8.34 -2.87 7.24
C VAL A 419 9.12 -1.68 7.81
N SER A 420 10.44 -1.64 7.60
CA SER A 420 11.31 -0.57 8.11
C SER A 420 11.27 0.73 7.30
N ASN A 421 10.50 0.79 6.20
CA ASN A 421 10.32 2.02 5.41
C ASN A 421 8.84 2.46 5.33
N PRO A 422 8.21 2.79 6.47
CA PRO A 422 6.80 3.14 6.51
C PRO A 422 6.49 4.49 5.84
N SER A 423 7.42 5.46 5.88
CA SER A 423 7.22 6.81 5.33
C SER A 423 6.97 6.78 3.82
N GLU A 424 7.75 6.00 3.09
CA GLU A 424 7.57 5.84 1.64
C GLU A 424 6.45 4.85 1.31
N GLY A 425 6.21 3.84 2.15
CA GLY A 425 5.05 2.95 2.01
C GLY A 425 3.73 3.73 2.05
N VAL A 426 3.62 4.74 2.90
CA VAL A 426 2.47 5.65 2.95
C VAL A 426 2.26 6.38 1.61
N GLN A 427 3.33 6.76 0.92
CA GLN A 427 3.23 7.36 -0.42
C GLN A 427 2.58 6.39 -1.42
N ALA A 428 2.99 5.12 -1.39
CA ALA A 428 2.41 4.07 -2.23
C ALA A 428 0.92 3.81 -1.89
N LYS A 429 0.51 3.89 -0.62
CA LYS A 429 -0.91 3.82 -0.21
C LYS A 429 -1.72 5.00 -0.75
N ARG A 430 -1.21 6.23 -0.60
CA ARG A 430 -1.96 7.47 -0.87
C ARG A 430 -1.99 7.86 -2.35
N ARG A 431 -0.93 7.57 -3.11
CA ARG A 431 -0.81 7.92 -4.53
C ARG A 431 -0.89 6.73 -5.48
N GLY A 432 -0.48 5.54 -5.04
CA GLY A 432 -0.60 4.30 -5.81
C GLY A 432 -1.89 3.52 -5.52
N TYR A 433 -2.70 3.96 -4.55
CA TYR A 433 -3.85 3.19 -4.04
C TYR A 433 -3.47 1.74 -3.71
N SER A 434 -2.29 1.57 -3.11
CA SER A 434 -1.69 0.26 -2.87
C SER A 434 -2.16 -0.31 -1.55
N THR A 435 -2.55 -1.58 -1.56
CA THR A 435 -2.64 -2.42 -0.36
C THR A 435 -1.26 -2.97 -0.08
N LEU A 436 -0.58 -2.44 0.94
CA LEU A 436 0.73 -2.93 1.33
C LEU A 436 0.60 -4.30 2.00
N VAL A 437 1.46 -5.22 1.60
CA VAL A 437 1.76 -6.45 2.33
C VAL A 437 3.22 -6.31 2.72
N ASP A 438 3.46 -6.09 4.00
CA ASP A 438 4.81 -5.85 4.48
C ASP A 438 5.63 -7.14 4.50
N HIS A 439 6.94 -6.98 4.39
CA HIS A 439 7.89 -8.07 4.58
C HIS A 439 8.96 -7.66 5.58
N CYS A 440 9.54 -8.67 6.22
CA CYS A 440 10.62 -8.46 7.17
C CYS A 440 11.86 -7.89 6.46
N PRO A 441 12.70 -7.14 7.20
CA PRO A 441 14.04 -6.80 6.75
C PRO A 441 14.89 -8.07 6.54
N PRO A 442 16.04 -7.96 5.86
CA PRO A 442 16.92 -9.09 5.68
C PRO A 442 17.39 -9.62 7.04
N PRO A 443 17.62 -10.94 7.17
CA PRO A 443 18.17 -11.48 8.40
C PRO A 443 19.53 -10.85 8.73
N MET A 444 19.66 -10.38 9.98
CA MET A 444 20.88 -9.73 10.45
C MET A 444 21.72 -10.65 11.33
N GLY A 445 23.03 -10.40 11.36
CA GLY A 445 23.95 -10.94 12.36
C GLY A 445 24.76 -9.85 13.00
N THR A 446 25.26 -10.08 14.21
CA THR A 446 26.22 -9.18 14.85
C THR A 446 27.63 -9.46 14.34
N THR A 447 28.42 -8.40 14.20
CA THR A 447 29.87 -8.45 14.00
C THR A 447 30.57 -8.39 15.36
N GLU A 448 31.64 -9.16 15.55
CA GLU A 448 32.44 -9.10 16.78
C GLU A 448 33.08 -7.72 16.97
N ALA A 449 33.54 -7.07 15.89
CA ALA A 449 34.14 -5.74 15.95
C ALA A 449 33.14 -4.62 16.36
N GLY A 450 31.89 -4.70 15.90
CA GLY A 450 30.85 -3.74 16.30
C GLY A 450 30.32 -3.96 17.72
N LEU A 451 30.49 -5.17 18.28
CA LEU A 451 30.19 -5.46 19.68
C LEU A 451 31.24 -4.86 20.61
N GLU A 452 32.53 -4.96 20.28
CA GLU A 452 33.62 -4.34 21.06
C GLU A 452 33.48 -2.80 21.08
N GLU A 453 33.19 -2.17 19.93
CA GLU A 453 32.99 -0.72 19.85
C GLU A 453 31.71 -0.27 20.56
N LEU A 454 30.65 -1.09 20.54
CA LEU A 454 29.43 -0.87 21.32
C LEU A 454 29.70 -0.97 22.83
N GLU A 455 30.49 -1.95 23.27
CA GLU A 455 30.91 -2.13 24.66
C GLU A 455 31.76 -0.95 25.16
N GLU A 456 32.78 -0.52 24.39
CA GLU A 456 33.62 0.62 24.73
C GLU A 456 32.80 1.92 24.87
N ARG A 457 31.84 2.15 23.96
CA ARG A 457 30.99 3.35 23.99
C ARG A 457 29.90 3.28 25.06
N LEU A 458 29.37 2.10 25.37
CA LEU A 458 28.51 1.89 26.54
C LEU A 458 29.26 2.20 27.84
N GLU A 459 30.52 1.75 27.97
CA GLU A 459 31.35 2.07 29.12
C GLU A 459 31.66 3.58 29.22
N GLU A 460 31.90 4.25 28.10
CA GLU A 460 32.14 5.69 28.07
C GLU A 460 30.88 6.50 28.38
N ALA A 461 29.73 6.08 27.87
CA ALA A 461 28.45 6.74 28.11
C ALA A 461 27.88 6.49 29.53
N LEU A 462 28.33 5.45 30.23
CA LEU A 462 28.07 5.26 31.66
C LEU A 462 28.94 6.19 32.54
N ARG A 463 29.94 6.88 31.98
CA ARG A 463 30.82 7.80 32.74
C ARG A 463 30.40 9.27 32.69
N ASP A 464 29.52 9.68 31.77
CA ASP A 464 29.07 11.07 31.64
C ASP A 464 27.58 11.17 31.24
N PRO A 465 26.67 11.42 32.20
CA PRO A 465 25.22 11.39 31.98
C PRO A 465 24.62 12.58 31.21
N ASP A 466 25.38 13.65 30.92
CA ASP A 466 24.82 14.89 30.32
C ASP A 466 24.94 14.97 28.77
N ARG A 467 25.21 13.85 28.09
CA ARG A 467 25.67 13.82 26.67
C ARG A 467 24.68 13.17 25.67
N GLU A 468 23.37 13.31 25.89
CA GLU A 468 22.33 12.44 25.30
C GLU A 468 22.05 12.59 23.79
N ASP A 469 22.04 13.79 23.20
CA ASP A 469 21.62 13.95 21.79
C ASP A 469 22.62 13.38 20.77
N ARG A 470 23.91 13.43 21.09
CA ARG A 470 24.96 12.88 20.23
C ARG A 470 25.02 11.35 20.35
N ARG A 471 24.65 10.82 21.51
CA ARG A 471 24.67 9.40 21.86
C ARG A 471 23.65 8.59 21.05
N LEU A 472 22.45 9.12 20.80
CA LEU A 472 21.43 8.39 20.01
C LEU A 472 21.85 8.17 18.56
N PHE A 473 22.45 9.18 17.92
CA PHE A 473 22.94 9.08 16.55
C PHE A 473 24.18 8.18 16.45
N GLU A 474 25.08 8.29 17.43
CA GLU A 474 26.30 7.51 17.55
C GLU A 474 26.05 6.03 17.92
N GLU A 475 25.11 5.75 18.82
CA GLU A 475 24.63 4.39 19.12
C GLU A 475 23.91 3.79 17.91
N TRP A 476 23.14 4.58 17.16
CA TRP A 476 22.52 4.13 15.92
C TRP A 476 23.56 3.79 14.84
N GLU A 477 24.59 4.61 14.67
CA GLU A 477 25.68 4.38 13.71
C GLU A 477 26.50 3.13 14.08
N VAL A 478 26.82 2.95 15.37
CA VAL A 478 27.54 1.76 15.87
C VAL A 478 26.68 0.51 15.80
N ARG A 479 25.41 0.57 16.20
CA ARG A 479 24.51 -0.59 16.12
C ARG A 479 24.24 -0.97 14.67
N SER A 480 24.00 0.00 13.80
CA SER A 480 23.81 -0.26 12.36
C SER A 480 25.09 -0.79 11.71
N GLY A 481 26.26 -0.30 12.11
CA GLY A 481 27.56 -0.84 11.69
C GLY A 481 27.88 -2.21 12.29
N ALA A 482 27.33 -2.53 13.47
CA ALA A 482 27.52 -3.80 14.13
C ALA A 482 26.71 -4.93 13.49
N PHE A 483 25.66 -4.62 12.72
CA PHE A 483 24.86 -5.63 12.05
C PHE A 483 25.31 -5.87 10.59
N ILE A 484 25.53 -7.13 10.22
CA ILE A 484 25.76 -7.58 8.85
C ILE A 484 24.53 -8.29 8.31
N GLU A 485 24.16 -7.98 7.07
CA GLU A 485 23.16 -8.74 6.32
C GLU A 485 23.67 -10.17 6.07
N LYS A 486 22.91 -11.17 6.47
CA LYS A 486 23.23 -12.60 6.24
C LYS A 486 22.67 -13.13 4.92
N GLY A 487 22.07 -12.26 4.13
CA GLY A 487 21.34 -12.57 2.91
C GLY A 487 20.06 -11.76 2.85
N LEU A 488 19.41 -11.73 1.69
CA LEU A 488 18.14 -11.05 1.51
C LEU A 488 16.98 -11.87 2.10
N HIS A 489 15.91 -11.20 2.54
CA HIS A 489 14.69 -11.87 2.98
C HIS A 489 13.98 -12.57 1.81
N VAL A 490 13.34 -13.71 2.07
CA VAL A 490 12.54 -14.46 1.11
C VAL A 490 11.12 -14.62 1.65
N ILE A 491 10.12 -14.19 0.89
CA ILE A 491 8.71 -14.29 1.32
C ILE A 491 8.32 -15.76 1.48
N GLY A 492 7.60 -16.06 2.58
CA GLY A 492 7.18 -17.42 2.93
C GLY A 492 8.28 -18.25 3.60
N GLU A 493 9.50 -17.73 3.71
CA GLU A 493 10.51 -18.26 4.63
C GLU A 493 10.52 -17.33 5.85
N PRO A 494 10.01 -17.75 7.03
CA PRO A 494 10.33 -17.04 8.24
C PRO A 494 11.84 -17.15 8.40
N ALA A 495 12.52 -16.08 8.02
CA ALA A 495 13.90 -15.92 8.33
C ALA A 495 13.95 -15.72 9.85
N TYR A 496 14.45 -16.74 10.55
CA TYR A 496 15.16 -16.61 11.83
C TYR A 496 14.37 -16.66 13.14
N ASP A 497 15.18 -16.97 14.16
CA ASP A 497 14.97 -16.92 15.60
C ASP A 497 14.01 -15.78 16.06
N PRO A 498 12.82 -16.11 16.58
CA PRO A 498 11.83 -15.17 17.09
C PRO A 498 12.39 -14.15 18.09
N GLU A 499 13.34 -14.55 18.92
CA GLU A 499 13.97 -13.67 19.93
C GLU A 499 14.69 -12.51 19.24
N ARG A 500 15.40 -12.78 18.13
CA ARG A 500 16.13 -11.75 17.38
C ARG A 500 15.22 -10.81 16.61
N LEU A 501 14.09 -11.30 16.09
CA LEU A 501 13.11 -10.44 15.44
C LEU A 501 12.45 -9.50 16.46
N SER A 502 12.12 -10.02 17.64
CA SER A 502 11.62 -9.19 18.74
C SER A 502 12.65 -8.14 19.14
N GLU A 503 13.93 -8.50 19.28
CA GLU A 503 14.99 -7.53 19.59
C GLU A 503 15.15 -6.46 18.50
N PHE A 504 15.04 -6.84 17.23
CA PHE A 504 15.10 -5.90 16.11
C PHE A 504 13.89 -4.95 16.11
N LEU A 505 12.67 -5.47 16.28
CA LEU A 505 11.45 -4.67 16.36
C LEU A 505 11.47 -3.74 17.56
N PHE A 506 11.93 -4.25 18.72
CA PHE A 506 12.18 -3.44 19.89
C PHE A 506 13.15 -2.31 19.55
N ALA A 507 14.30 -2.59 18.94
CA ALA A 507 15.26 -1.56 18.57
C ALA A 507 14.69 -0.51 17.59
N LEU A 508 13.88 -0.93 16.61
CA LEU A 508 13.28 -0.06 15.61
C LEU A 508 12.20 0.85 16.22
N CYS A 509 11.36 0.29 17.09
CA CYS A 509 10.15 0.96 17.57
C CYS A 509 10.31 1.56 18.98
N ARG A 510 11.39 1.25 19.72
CA ARG A 510 11.57 1.61 21.14
C ARG A 510 11.27 3.05 21.44
N ASN A 511 11.88 4.00 20.72
CA ASN A 511 11.73 5.42 21.06
C ASN A 511 10.30 5.91 20.82
N ARG A 512 9.69 5.51 19.69
CA ARG A 512 8.30 5.84 19.35
C ARG A 512 7.31 5.22 20.34
N LEU A 513 7.54 3.96 20.74
CA LEU A 513 6.68 3.25 21.68
C LEU A 513 6.87 3.75 23.11
N ARG A 514 8.07 4.19 23.50
CA ARG A 514 8.31 4.88 24.77
C ARG A 514 7.50 6.15 24.88
N GLU A 515 7.52 7.00 23.86
CA GLU A 515 6.71 8.23 23.82
C GLU A 515 5.23 7.90 24.00
N LEU A 516 4.70 7.00 23.18
CA LEU A 516 3.28 6.63 23.22
C LEU A 516 2.85 6.00 24.55
N ILE A 517 3.65 5.07 25.09
CA ILE A 517 3.31 4.37 26.33
C ILE A 517 3.48 5.32 27.53
N ALA A 518 4.51 6.16 27.54
CA ALA A 518 4.70 7.17 28.58
C ALA A 518 3.53 8.17 28.59
N GLU A 519 3.16 8.72 27.44
CA GLU A 519 1.99 9.61 27.32
C GLU A 519 0.70 8.93 27.81
N SER A 520 0.48 7.67 27.43
CA SER A 520 -0.71 6.91 27.86
C SER A 520 -0.75 6.64 29.37
N ALA A 521 0.43 6.54 30.00
CA ALA A 521 0.59 6.34 31.44
C ALA A 521 0.59 7.66 32.22
N GLY A 522 0.43 8.81 31.55
CA GLY A 522 0.53 10.14 32.18
C GLY A 522 1.95 10.48 32.63
N LEU A 523 2.95 9.84 32.02
CA LEU A 523 4.37 10.06 32.28
C LEU A 523 4.93 11.09 31.29
N ASP A 524 5.73 12.01 31.80
CA ASP A 524 6.52 12.91 30.97
C ASP A 524 7.84 12.21 30.61
N LEU A 525 7.99 11.80 29.34
CA LEU A 525 9.18 11.09 28.88
C LEU A 525 10.44 11.97 28.97
N GLU A 526 10.30 13.28 28.82
CA GLU A 526 11.39 14.23 28.94
C GLU A 526 11.86 14.26 30.40
N GLU A 527 10.94 14.35 31.36
CA GLU A 527 11.27 14.27 32.80
C GLU A 527 11.88 12.92 33.19
N LEU A 528 11.35 11.81 32.66
CA LEU A 528 11.88 10.47 32.90
C LEU A 528 13.33 10.33 32.41
N THR A 529 13.63 10.94 31.27
CA THR A 529 14.92 10.82 30.60
C THR A 529 15.96 11.78 31.20
N GLU A 530 15.59 13.05 31.40
CA GLU A 530 16.49 14.08 31.92
C GLU A 530 16.80 13.94 33.42
N ARG A 531 15.94 13.27 34.18
CA ARG A 531 16.09 13.11 35.64
C ARG A 531 15.98 11.65 36.09
N PRO A 532 16.90 10.78 35.65
CA PRO A 532 16.79 9.34 35.89
C PRO A 532 16.84 8.95 37.38
N GLU A 533 17.47 9.77 38.22
CA GLU A 533 17.57 9.53 39.67
C GLU A 533 16.41 10.13 40.49
N ALA A 534 15.55 10.95 39.87
CA ALA A 534 14.40 11.50 40.56
C ALA A 534 13.35 10.40 40.85
N GLU A 535 12.70 10.52 42.00
CA GLU A 535 11.61 9.63 42.38
C GLU A 535 10.36 10.01 41.59
N ASN A 536 9.78 9.04 40.91
CA ASN A 536 8.56 9.21 40.14
C ASN A 536 7.35 9.11 41.07
N ASP A 537 6.62 10.21 41.21
CA ASP A 537 5.47 10.31 42.11
C ASP A 537 4.34 9.31 41.79
N LEU A 538 4.24 8.85 40.53
CA LEU A 538 3.17 7.94 40.08
C LEU A 538 3.49 6.48 40.42
N PHE A 539 4.76 6.08 40.37
CA PHE A 539 5.18 4.69 40.50
C PHE A 539 6.01 4.39 41.76
N GLY A 540 6.40 5.41 42.53
CA GLY A 540 7.21 5.25 43.75
C GLY A 540 8.57 4.58 43.48
N ALA A 541 9.10 4.79 42.28
CA ALA A 541 10.35 4.24 41.77
C ALA A 541 11.14 5.35 41.11
N THR A 542 12.45 5.16 40.93
CA THR A 542 13.26 6.14 40.19
C THR A 542 12.81 6.21 38.73
N ASN A 543 12.91 7.38 38.10
CA ASN A 543 12.60 7.55 36.69
C ASN A 543 13.37 6.55 35.79
N ALA A 544 14.60 6.17 36.15
CA ALA A 544 15.36 5.11 35.48
C ALA A 544 14.72 3.72 35.60
N GLU A 545 14.11 3.39 36.74
CA GLU A 545 13.37 2.15 36.93
C GLU A 545 12.07 2.14 36.13
N VAL A 546 11.39 3.28 36.07
CA VAL A 546 10.20 3.46 35.23
C VAL A 546 10.56 3.28 33.75
N LEU A 547 11.67 3.87 33.27
CA LEU A 547 12.16 3.67 31.90
C LEU A 547 12.54 2.22 31.59
N ARG A 548 13.14 1.50 32.54
CA ARG A 548 13.43 0.07 32.38
C ARG A 548 12.16 -0.77 32.33
N ALA A 549 11.15 -0.42 33.13
CA ALA A 549 9.85 -1.07 33.09
C ALA A 549 9.14 -0.82 31.74
N LEU A 550 9.20 0.41 31.22
CA LEU A 550 8.70 0.73 29.87
C LEU A 550 9.41 -0.09 28.80
N ASP A 551 10.75 -0.19 28.84
CA ASP A 551 11.50 -1.04 27.89
C ASP A 551 11.10 -2.52 27.99
N ALA A 552 10.86 -3.03 29.19
CA ALA A 552 10.41 -4.41 29.40
C ALA A 552 9.02 -4.65 28.83
N VAL A 553 8.09 -3.70 28.99
CA VAL A 553 6.75 -3.75 28.38
C VAL A 553 6.86 -3.75 26.85
N ILE A 554 7.68 -2.88 26.28
CA ILE A 554 7.87 -2.80 24.82
C ILE A 554 8.48 -4.09 24.28
N ARG A 555 9.49 -4.67 24.96
CA ARG A 555 10.04 -5.98 24.58
C ARG A 555 8.98 -7.06 24.61
N GLY A 556 8.17 -7.13 25.67
CA GLY A 556 7.07 -8.08 25.78
C GLY A 556 6.06 -7.93 24.63
N LEU A 557 5.69 -6.70 24.27
CA LEU A 557 4.82 -6.43 23.13
C LEU A 557 5.43 -6.89 21.80
N CYS A 558 6.74 -6.66 21.59
CA CYS A 558 7.44 -7.13 20.40
C CYS A 558 7.51 -8.67 20.36
N GLU A 559 7.76 -9.33 21.49
CA GLU A 559 7.77 -10.80 21.60
C GLU A 559 6.39 -11.40 21.31
N GLU A 560 5.33 -10.81 21.88
CA GLU A 560 3.94 -11.22 21.67
C GLU A 560 3.54 -11.05 20.19
N THR A 561 3.84 -9.89 19.60
CA THR A 561 3.58 -9.62 18.18
C THR A 561 4.28 -10.62 17.26
N VAL A 562 5.55 -10.95 17.56
CA VAL A 562 6.31 -11.93 16.78
C VAL A 562 5.75 -13.34 16.96
N SER A 563 5.35 -13.70 18.18
CA SER A 563 4.75 -14.99 18.52
C SER A 563 3.41 -15.21 17.81
N GLU A 564 2.52 -14.20 17.84
CA GLU A 564 1.23 -14.21 17.14
C GLU A 564 1.41 -14.35 15.62
N ALA A 565 2.37 -13.63 15.05
CA ALA A 565 2.71 -13.73 13.63
C ALA A 565 3.32 -15.10 13.26
N HIS A 566 4.03 -15.76 14.18
CA HIS A 566 4.66 -17.07 13.96
C HIS A 566 3.70 -18.25 14.08
N HIS A 567 2.64 -18.14 14.89
CA HIS A 567 1.72 -19.26 15.11
C HIS A 567 0.49 -19.20 14.23
N GLY A 568 0.13 -18.02 13.72
CA GLY A 568 -1.13 -17.83 12.99
C GLY A 568 -2.35 -18.22 13.85
N PRO A 569 -3.56 -17.90 13.42
CA PRO A 569 -4.75 -18.51 14.00
C PRO A 569 -4.70 -20.01 13.69
N ASP A 570 -4.59 -20.81 14.73
CA ASP A 570 -4.32 -22.24 14.70
C ASP A 570 -5.17 -23.00 13.67
N ARG A 571 -4.50 -23.60 12.67
CA ARG A 571 -4.92 -24.89 12.11
C ARG A 571 -4.64 -25.96 13.18
N LYS A 572 -5.50 -26.05 14.21
CA LYS A 572 -5.88 -27.26 14.96
C LYS A 572 -6.50 -26.91 16.32
N GLY A 573 -7.72 -27.44 16.55
CA GLY A 573 -8.25 -27.71 17.89
C GLY A 573 -9.58 -27.08 18.18
#